data_AF-W2TYN0-F1
#
_entry.id   AF-W2TYN0-F1
#
_cell.length_a   1.000
_cell.length_b   1.000
_cell.length_c   1.000
_cell.angle_alpha   90.00
_cell.angle_beta   90.00
_cell.angle_gamma   90.00
#
_symmetry.space_group_name_H-M   'P 1'
#
loop_
_entity.id
_entity.type
_entity.pdbx_description
1 polymer ?
#
loop_
_entity_poly.entity_id
_entity_poly.type
_entity_poly.pdbx_seq_one_letter_code
_entity_poly.pdbx_strand_id
1 'polypeptide(L)'
;MDPGNPWFKEAAEVGLSILQEKEALEMKLAQLQTQYDAAKIEVDQANQMLAEFRSQHKAAHRSELENEMTLLEESSAKERRLTERITVLETNLRNTEQELARCRSELERLKAEHSSASDTGAALEEERRRLRAELKETKEREQRLMGEYTELEEENIALQKTVANLRGAQVEFESLKIDCTRYADEIYMLNAAIEESQLLKNIAEKQVEEALLAAQQEREQRLAMKKELDAVKNAEHLSSLTDMLMGLERLGEEPVPAQPSNDLFSELQGSTDEKLRELEAARDGLQEEVKDREKAAVEVISSIMQRLNINYAGELDFRHVRQQKDVVLDRLDHLLKGDDANADKRVHDQKADIRTLLLFAGEKAAQLAAAQDAMIQVSDQLFQFYSQIVQNQGLTSEKSVIEIVNKLRQLARENAEDLPKVSLVDEGVESGTETDTSGAKGIPLNSDRAVLAPSFIRDVDPRLSSCKIADVVSESDLRQRVLT
;
A
#
# COMPACT_ATOMS: atom_id res chain seq x y z
N MET A 1 -56.95 172.41 62.91
CA MET A 1 -56.11 173.18 63.86
C MET A 1 -54.83 173.60 63.15
N ASP A 2 -54.05 174.50 63.74
CA ASP A 2 -53.11 175.40 63.05
C ASP A 2 -52.13 174.72 62.05
N PRO A 3 -52.15 175.06 60.75
CA PRO A 3 -51.39 174.34 59.70
C PRO A 3 -49.95 174.84 59.51
N GLY A 4 -49.29 175.32 60.56
CA GLY A 4 -48.04 176.10 60.46
C GLY A 4 -46.77 175.52 61.10
N ASN A 5 -46.76 174.28 61.60
CA ASN A 5 -45.68 173.78 62.46
C ASN A 5 -44.78 172.71 61.77
N PRO A 6 -43.48 172.99 61.48
CA PRO A 6 -42.63 172.13 60.61
C PRO A 6 -42.39 170.69 61.08
N TRP A 7 -42.44 170.41 62.39
CA TRP A 7 -42.18 169.08 62.96
C TRP A 7 -43.02 167.96 62.33
N PHE A 8 -44.23 168.26 61.84
CA PHE A 8 -45.07 167.29 61.13
C PHE A 8 -44.59 166.96 59.70
N LYS A 9 -43.86 167.86 59.03
CA LYS A 9 -43.19 167.54 57.75
C LYS A 9 -41.98 166.66 57.98
N GLU A 10 -41.10 167.07 58.91
CA GLU A 10 -39.85 166.38 59.20
C GLU A 10 -40.10 164.93 59.68
N ALA A 11 -41.12 164.73 60.54
CA ALA A 11 -41.56 163.39 60.94
C ALA A 11 -42.18 162.57 59.78
N ALA A 12 -42.84 163.21 58.81
CA ALA A 12 -43.40 162.52 57.64
C ALA A 12 -42.33 162.16 56.61
N GLU A 13 -41.30 163.01 56.43
CA GLU A 13 -40.16 162.77 55.54
C GLU A 13 -39.27 161.64 56.11
N VAL A 14 -38.98 161.65 57.41
CA VAL A 14 -38.31 160.52 58.10
C VAL A 14 -39.16 159.25 58.07
N GLY A 15 -40.47 159.35 58.32
CA GLY A 15 -41.39 158.20 58.24
C GLY A 15 -41.47 157.59 56.83
N LEU A 16 -41.43 158.42 55.79
CA LEU A 16 -41.37 157.97 54.39
C LEU A 16 -40.01 157.33 54.07
N SER A 17 -38.90 157.88 54.56
CA SER A 17 -37.56 157.28 54.40
C SER A 17 -37.49 155.89 55.04
N ILE A 18 -38.04 155.72 56.26
CA ILE A 18 -38.09 154.43 56.95
C ILE A 18 -39.00 153.44 56.20
N LEU A 19 -40.11 153.90 55.61
CA LEU A 19 -40.97 153.07 54.75
C LEU A 19 -40.25 152.63 53.46
N GLN A 20 -39.50 153.52 52.82
CA GLN A 20 -38.70 153.21 51.63
C GLN A 20 -37.54 152.25 51.94
N GLU A 21 -36.85 152.43 53.08
CA GLU A 21 -35.84 151.48 53.56
C GLU A 21 -36.46 150.11 53.88
N LYS A 22 -37.63 150.08 54.53
CA LYS A 22 -38.37 148.84 54.80
C LYS A 22 -38.77 148.14 53.50
N GLU A 23 -39.35 148.85 52.53
CA GLU A 23 -39.77 148.30 51.24
C GLU A 23 -38.56 147.80 50.42
N ALA A 24 -37.44 148.52 50.44
CA ALA A 24 -36.19 148.08 49.83
C ALA A 24 -35.60 146.84 50.53
N LEU A 25 -35.68 146.74 51.86
CA LEU A 25 -35.27 145.57 52.62
C LEU A 25 -36.20 144.36 52.39
N GLU A 26 -37.51 144.57 52.29
CA GLU A 26 -38.49 143.53 51.99
C GLU A 26 -38.34 143.01 50.54
N MET A 27 -38.11 143.89 49.56
CA MET A 27 -37.73 143.47 48.20
C MET A 27 -36.41 142.70 48.20
N LYS A 28 -35.40 143.15 48.94
CA LYS A 28 -34.09 142.47 49.01
C LYS A 28 -34.19 141.11 49.71
N LEU A 29 -35.04 140.98 50.73
CA LEU A 29 -35.32 139.71 51.41
C LEU A 29 -36.09 138.75 50.49
N ALA A 30 -37.10 139.24 49.75
CA ALA A 30 -37.82 138.43 48.76
C ALA A 30 -36.92 137.98 47.59
N GLN A 31 -36.00 138.84 47.14
CA GLN A 31 -34.97 138.47 46.15
C GLN A 31 -34.00 137.42 46.70
N LEU A 32 -33.51 137.59 47.94
CA LEU A 32 -32.63 136.62 48.61
C LEU A 32 -33.33 135.28 48.83
N GLN A 33 -34.61 135.28 49.21
CA GLN A 33 -35.41 134.05 49.35
C GLN A 33 -35.60 133.35 48.01
N THR A 34 -35.92 134.11 46.95
CA THR A 34 -36.04 133.57 45.58
C THR A 34 -34.72 132.96 45.09
N GLN A 35 -33.59 133.61 45.37
CA GLN A 35 -32.25 133.10 45.06
C GLN A 35 -31.89 131.88 45.90
N TYR A 36 -32.27 131.84 47.18
CA TYR A 36 -32.05 130.70 48.06
C TYR A 36 -32.86 129.47 47.60
N ASP A 37 -34.15 129.63 47.30
CA ASP A 37 -35.00 128.54 46.85
C ASP A 37 -34.58 128.03 45.45
N ALA A 38 -34.16 128.93 44.55
CA ALA A 38 -33.56 128.55 43.26
C ALA A 38 -32.25 127.75 43.45
N ALA A 39 -31.29 128.27 44.22
CA ALA A 39 -30.02 127.60 44.49
C ALA A 39 -30.22 126.26 45.22
N LYS A 40 -31.24 126.15 46.08
CA LYS A 40 -31.62 124.89 46.71
C LYS A 40 -32.14 123.88 45.68
N ILE A 41 -33.01 124.29 44.76
CA ILE A 41 -33.49 123.42 43.67
C ILE A 41 -32.33 122.97 42.77
N GLU A 42 -31.38 123.86 42.44
CA GLU A 42 -30.16 123.51 41.70
C GLU A 42 -29.29 122.49 42.46
N VAL A 43 -29.12 122.66 43.78
CA VAL A 43 -28.40 121.70 44.64
C VAL A 43 -29.11 120.35 44.71
N ASP A 44 -30.44 120.32 44.85
CA ASP A 44 -31.22 119.08 44.90
C ASP A 44 -31.17 118.35 43.54
N GLN A 45 -31.26 119.06 42.42
CA GLN A 45 -31.07 118.51 41.07
C GLN A 45 -29.64 117.99 40.85
N ALA A 46 -28.62 118.73 41.27
CA ALA A 46 -27.23 118.31 41.18
C ALA A 46 -26.96 117.06 42.02
N ASN A 47 -27.53 116.97 43.22
CA ASN A 47 -27.47 115.78 44.07
C ASN A 47 -28.18 114.57 43.42
N GLN A 48 -29.34 114.77 42.80
CA GLN A 48 -30.04 113.70 42.07
C GLN A 48 -29.21 113.21 40.88
N MET A 49 -28.74 114.10 40.01
CA MET A 49 -27.88 113.73 38.87
C MET A 49 -26.60 113.01 39.32
N LEU A 50 -25.98 113.46 40.43
CA LEU A 50 -24.82 112.80 41.01
C LEU A 50 -25.13 111.41 41.57
N ALA A 51 -26.33 111.20 42.16
CA ALA A 51 -26.78 109.89 42.62
C ALA A 51 -27.08 108.94 41.46
N GLU A 52 -27.74 109.43 40.41
CA GLU A 52 -28.01 108.68 39.17
C GLU A 52 -26.72 108.29 38.46
N PHE A 53 -25.79 109.23 38.26
CA PHE A 53 -24.47 108.97 37.68
C PHE A 53 -23.68 107.93 38.49
N ARG A 54 -23.68 108.04 39.83
CA ARG A 54 -23.06 107.04 40.73
C ARG A 54 -23.74 105.67 40.64
N SER A 55 -25.03 105.61 40.36
CA SER A 55 -25.77 104.36 40.16
C SER A 55 -25.44 103.72 38.81
N GLN A 56 -25.48 104.51 37.73
CA GLN A 56 -25.12 104.10 36.37
C GLN A 56 -23.66 103.62 36.29
N HIS A 57 -22.71 104.35 36.86
CA HIS A 57 -21.30 103.94 36.91
C HIS A 57 -21.10 102.63 37.68
N LYS A 58 -21.86 102.41 38.78
CA LYS A 58 -21.83 101.13 39.51
C LYS A 58 -22.49 99.99 38.73
N ALA A 59 -23.48 100.27 37.88
CA ALA A 59 -24.10 99.27 37.02
C ALA A 59 -23.20 98.89 35.84
N ALA A 60 -22.60 99.89 35.17
CA ALA A 60 -21.61 99.69 34.11
C ALA A 60 -20.41 98.87 34.61
N HIS A 61 -19.77 99.29 35.70
CA HIS A 61 -18.62 98.58 36.29
C HIS A 61 -18.96 97.15 36.73
N ARG A 62 -20.20 96.87 37.17
CA ARG A 62 -20.63 95.48 37.42
C ARG A 62 -20.75 94.68 36.13
N SER A 63 -21.41 95.23 35.10
CA SER A 63 -21.54 94.55 33.81
C SER A 63 -20.18 94.33 33.14
N GLU A 64 -19.25 95.28 33.26
CA GLU A 64 -17.85 95.13 32.83
C GLU A 64 -17.16 93.96 33.54
N LEU A 65 -17.23 93.88 34.87
CA LEU A 65 -16.70 92.75 35.65
C LEU A 65 -17.37 91.41 35.33
N GLU A 66 -18.69 91.40 35.11
CA GLU A 66 -19.46 90.21 34.74
C GLU A 66 -19.07 89.72 33.32
N ASN A 67 -18.83 90.63 32.39
CA ASN A 67 -18.32 90.33 31.05
C ASN A 67 -16.87 89.82 31.09
N GLU A 68 -15.99 90.46 31.86
CA GLU A 68 -14.60 90.02 32.07
C GLU A 68 -14.55 88.62 32.71
N MET A 69 -15.36 88.37 33.74
CA MET A 69 -15.47 87.06 34.38
C MET A 69 -15.95 86.00 33.38
N THR A 70 -16.96 86.30 32.57
CA THR A 70 -17.46 85.39 31.52
C THR A 70 -16.37 85.08 30.48
N LEU A 71 -15.62 86.07 30.02
CA LEU A 71 -14.51 85.89 29.08
C LEU A 71 -13.36 85.06 29.68
N LEU A 72 -13.08 85.21 30.98
CA LEU A 72 -12.10 84.39 31.70
C LEU A 72 -12.59 82.93 31.86
N GLU A 73 -13.88 82.72 32.14
CA GLU A 73 -14.48 81.38 32.20
C GLU A 73 -14.46 80.69 30.83
N GLU A 74 -14.83 81.39 29.75
CA GLU A 74 -14.74 80.87 28.38
C GLU A 74 -13.30 80.55 27.98
N SER A 75 -12.35 81.43 28.30
CA SER A 75 -10.91 81.21 28.06
C SER A 75 -10.41 79.97 28.80
N SER A 76 -10.73 79.84 30.10
CA SER A 76 -10.40 78.67 30.92
C SER A 76 -11.06 77.39 30.41
N ALA A 77 -12.30 77.45 29.92
CA ALA A 77 -13.00 76.30 29.35
C ALA A 77 -12.39 75.87 28.01
N LYS A 78 -11.93 76.83 27.20
CA LYS A 78 -11.20 76.59 25.94
C LYS A 78 -9.82 76.01 26.19
N GLU A 79 -9.08 76.54 27.17
CA GLU A 79 -7.78 76.03 27.59
C GLU A 79 -7.89 74.57 28.07
N ARG A 80 -8.81 74.28 29.00
CA ARG A 80 -9.10 72.91 29.47
C ARG A 80 -9.39 71.95 28.33
N ARG A 81 -10.29 72.31 27.40
CA ARG A 81 -10.60 71.48 26.21
C ARG A 81 -9.39 71.24 25.31
N LEU A 82 -8.48 72.21 25.18
CA LEU A 82 -7.24 72.05 24.42
C LEU A 82 -6.25 71.13 25.16
N THR A 83 -6.08 71.28 26.48
CA THR A 83 -5.25 70.39 27.30
C THR A 83 -5.78 68.95 27.31
N GLU A 84 -7.09 68.75 27.47
CA GLU A 84 -7.77 67.46 27.32
C GLU A 84 -7.50 66.86 25.94
N ARG A 85 -7.62 67.66 24.86
CA ARG A 85 -7.35 67.19 23.50
C ARG A 85 -5.88 66.83 23.28
N ILE A 86 -4.94 67.57 23.87
CA ILE A 86 -3.50 67.29 23.80
C ILE A 86 -3.20 65.96 24.49
N THR A 87 -3.64 65.77 25.74
CA THR A 87 -3.36 64.51 26.47
C THR A 87 -3.97 63.27 25.80
N VAL A 88 -5.15 63.40 25.16
CA VAL A 88 -5.74 62.34 24.31
C VAL A 88 -4.92 62.08 23.04
N LEU A 89 -4.32 63.10 22.42
CA LEU A 89 -3.46 62.91 21.25
C LEU A 89 -2.09 62.31 21.62
N GLU A 90 -1.49 62.72 22.73
CA GLU A 90 -0.21 62.19 23.24
C GLU A 90 -0.34 60.72 23.67
N THR A 91 -1.42 60.35 24.36
CA THR A 91 -1.68 58.96 24.74
C THR A 91 -1.95 58.08 23.52
N ASN A 92 -2.72 58.55 22.53
CA ASN A 92 -2.93 57.82 21.28
C ASN A 92 -1.62 57.67 20.47
N LEU A 93 -0.80 58.72 20.36
CA LEU A 93 0.50 58.64 19.71
C LEU A 93 1.36 57.55 20.36
N ARG A 94 1.56 57.63 21.69
CA ARG A 94 2.34 56.65 22.46
C ARG A 94 1.82 55.22 22.31
N ASN A 95 0.50 55.02 22.25
CA ASN A 95 -0.09 53.72 22.01
C ASN A 95 0.25 53.20 20.60
N THR A 96 0.06 54.01 19.55
CA THR A 96 0.38 53.61 18.17
C THR A 96 1.89 53.39 17.94
N GLU A 97 2.76 54.12 18.65
CA GLU A 97 4.21 53.85 18.65
C GLU A 97 4.54 52.49 19.29
N GLN A 98 3.88 52.13 20.39
CA GLN A 98 4.05 50.81 21.01
C GLN A 98 3.51 49.68 20.13
N GLU A 99 2.37 49.89 19.46
CA GLU A 99 1.80 48.93 18.50
C GLU A 99 2.72 48.75 17.28
N LEU A 100 3.22 49.86 16.71
CA LEU A 100 4.20 49.83 15.62
C LEU A 100 5.50 49.10 16.01
N ALA A 101 5.97 49.28 17.24
CA ALA A 101 7.13 48.54 17.77
C ALA A 101 6.86 47.04 17.89
N ARG A 102 5.67 46.63 18.39
CA ARG A 102 5.23 45.23 18.45
C ARG A 102 5.15 44.62 17.04
N CYS A 103 4.47 45.29 16.11
CA CYS A 103 4.33 44.82 14.73
C CYS A 103 5.67 44.69 14.00
N ARG A 104 6.64 45.58 14.27
CA ARG A 104 8.01 45.43 13.76
C ARG A 104 8.73 44.22 14.35
N SER A 105 8.65 44.00 15.66
CA SER A 105 9.25 42.84 16.32
C SER A 105 8.67 41.52 15.79
N GLU A 106 7.36 41.47 15.57
CA GLU A 106 6.67 40.31 15.01
C GLU A 106 7.04 40.07 13.54
N LEU A 107 7.17 41.13 12.75
CA LEU A 107 7.59 41.03 11.34
C LEU A 107 9.03 40.50 11.20
N GLU A 108 9.96 40.90 12.06
CA GLU A 108 11.32 40.31 12.06
C GLU A 108 11.34 38.86 12.59
N ARG A 109 10.48 38.50 13.57
CA ARG A 109 10.30 37.10 14.00
C ARG A 109 9.80 36.22 12.84
N LEU A 110 8.76 36.66 12.15
CA LEU A 110 8.17 35.94 11.01
C LEU A 110 9.15 35.83 9.82
N LYS A 111 10.02 36.83 9.58
CA LYS A 111 11.11 36.72 8.61
C LYS A 111 12.13 35.64 8.99
N ALA A 112 12.56 35.60 10.25
CA ALA A 112 13.53 34.61 10.72
C ALA A 112 12.95 33.18 10.61
N GLU A 113 11.69 33.00 10.99
CA GLU A 113 10.97 31.74 10.84
C GLU A 113 10.77 31.35 9.37
N HIS A 114 10.46 32.32 8.48
CA HIS A 114 10.37 32.07 7.04
C HIS A 114 11.71 31.67 6.42
N SER A 115 12.83 32.30 6.82
CA SER A 115 14.17 31.88 6.37
C SER A 115 14.47 30.45 6.82
N SER A 116 14.29 30.15 8.10
CA SER A 116 14.50 28.80 8.66
C SER A 116 13.63 27.74 7.97
N ALA A 117 12.36 28.06 7.67
CA ALA A 117 11.47 27.20 6.90
C ALA A 117 11.91 27.01 5.43
N SER A 118 12.47 28.06 4.81
CA SER A 118 13.05 27.99 3.46
C SER A 118 14.31 27.11 3.43
N ASP A 119 15.21 27.29 4.39
CA ASP A 119 16.48 26.57 4.49
C ASP A 119 16.25 25.08 4.79
N THR A 120 15.33 24.76 5.71
CA THR A 120 14.92 23.37 5.97
C THR A 120 14.17 22.75 4.79
N GLY A 121 13.34 23.51 4.08
CA GLY A 121 12.71 23.07 2.83
C GLY A 121 13.73 22.72 1.75
N ALA A 122 14.77 23.55 1.56
CA ALA A 122 15.85 23.31 0.62
C ALA A 122 16.68 22.06 0.97
N ALA A 123 16.95 21.82 2.26
CA ALA A 123 17.62 20.62 2.74
C ALA A 123 16.80 19.34 2.46
N LEU A 124 15.51 19.35 2.78
CA LEU A 124 14.58 18.23 2.51
C LEU A 124 14.40 17.97 1.01
N GLU A 125 14.41 19.01 0.18
CA GLU A 125 14.41 18.87 -1.27
C GLU A 125 15.65 18.13 -1.79
N GLU A 126 16.83 18.39 -1.21
CA GLU A 126 18.09 17.77 -1.61
C GLU A 126 18.21 16.34 -1.11
N GLU A 127 17.79 16.05 0.13
CA GLU A 127 17.64 14.69 0.64
C GLU A 127 16.69 13.87 -0.25
N ARG A 128 15.56 14.46 -0.68
CA ARG A 128 14.64 13.84 -1.64
C ARG A 128 15.28 13.61 -3.02
N ARG A 129 16.20 14.47 -3.49
CA ARG A 129 16.97 14.23 -4.73
C ARG A 129 17.94 13.06 -4.55
N ARG A 130 18.68 13.05 -3.44
CA ARG A 130 19.64 11.98 -3.09
C ARG A 130 18.96 10.62 -2.97
N LEU A 131 17.90 10.50 -2.17
CA LEU A 131 17.16 9.24 -1.98
C LEU A 131 16.56 8.70 -3.30
N ARG A 132 16.17 9.60 -4.23
CA ARG A 132 15.74 9.19 -5.59
C ARG A 132 16.88 8.66 -6.45
N ALA A 133 18.10 9.17 -6.29
CA ALA A 133 19.28 8.64 -6.97
C ALA A 133 19.69 7.28 -6.39
N GLU A 134 19.75 7.14 -5.07
CA GLU A 134 20.06 5.88 -4.38
C GLU A 134 19.03 4.78 -4.70
N LEU A 135 17.74 5.12 -4.76
CA LEU A 135 16.67 4.20 -5.21
C LEU A 135 16.84 3.78 -6.69
N LYS A 136 17.29 4.70 -7.56
CA LYS A 136 17.55 4.39 -8.98
C LYS A 136 18.74 3.45 -9.14
N GLU A 137 19.85 3.73 -8.45
CA GLU A 137 21.03 2.86 -8.45
C GLU A 137 20.71 1.47 -7.89
N THR A 138 19.92 1.40 -6.81
CA THR A 138 19.47 0.14 -6.22
C THR A 138 18.69 -0.71 -7.23
N LYS A 139 17.75 -0.11 -7.97
CA LYS A 139 17.02 -0.81 -9.04
C LYS A 139 17.90 -1.23 -10.22
N GLU A 140 18.86 -0.38 -10.62
CA GLU A 140 19.84 -0.70 -11.66
C GLU A 140 20.85 -1.78 -11.21
N ARG A 141 21.04 -1.98 -9.90
CA ARG A 141 21.78 -3.10 -9.32
C ARG A 141 20.92 -4.37 -9.26
N GLU A 142 19.69 -4.27 -8.78
CA GLU A 142 18.71 -5.36 -8.72
C GLU A 142 18.46 -5.97 -10.11
N GLN A 143 18.24 -5.14 -11.13
CA GLN A 143 18.04 -5.60 -12.51
C GLN A 143 19.26 -6.34 -13.08
N ARG A 144 20.49 -5.95 -12.70
CA ARG A 144 21.71 -6.68 -13.09
C ARG A 144 21.82 -8.03 -12.39
N LEU A 145 21.61 -8.06 -11.07
CA LEU A 145 21.61 -9.29 -10.28
C LEU A 145 20.55 -10.30 -10.76
N MET A 146 19.38 -9.83 -11.20
CA MET A 146 18.36 -10.68 -11.82
C MET A 146 18.82 -11.26 -13.17
N GLY A 147 19.56 -10.49 -13.98
CA GLY A 147 20.16 -10.98 -15.22
C GLY A 147 21.24 -12.04 -14.96
N GLU A 148 22.20 -11.73 -14.08
CA GLU A 148 23.25 -12.65 -13.62
C GLU A 148 22.66 -13.95 -13.03
N TYR A 149 21.53 -13.86 -12.30
CA TYR A 149 20.80 -15.00 -11.77
C TYR A 149 20.17 -15.86 -12.88
N THR A 150 19.52 -15.27 -13.88
CA THR A 150 18.96 -16.01 -15.02
C THR A 150 20.04 -16.69 -15.86
N GLU A 151 21.19 -16.03 -16.10
CA GLU A 151 22.34 -16.63 -16.77
C GLU A 151 22.84 -17.89 -16.02
N LEU A 152 22.94 -17.81 -14.69
CA LEU A 152 23.32 -18.95 -13.84
C LEU A 152 22.26 -20.07 -13.82
N GLU A 153 20.96 -19.76 -13.91
CA GLU A 153 19.91 -20.78 -14.08
C GLU A 153 20.03 -21.50 -15.44
N GLU A 154 20.30 -20.77 -16.53
CA GLU A 154 20.50 -21.35 -17.85
C GLU A 154 21.75 -22.26 -17.90
N GLU A 155 22.88 -21.82 -17.32
CA GLU A 155 24.09 -22.65 -17.18
C GLU A 155 23.82 -23.92 -16.36
N ASN A 156 23.10 -23.80 -15.24
CA ASN A 156 22.75 -24.94 -14.39
C ASN A 156 21.87 -25.95 -15.15
N ILE A 157 20.85 -25.48 -15.88
CA ILE A 157 20.00 -26.31 -16.75
C ILE A 157 20.83 -26.97 -17.87
N ALA A 158 21.82 -26.28 -18.44
CA ALA A 158 22.73 -26.86 -19.44
C ALA A 158 23.61 -27.96 -18.84
N LEU A 159 24.19 -27.74 -17.65
CA LEU A 159 24.99 -28.73 -16.93
C LEU A 159 24.15 -29.95 -16.50
N GLN A 160 22.91 -29.77 -16.07
CA GLN A 160 22.01 -30.89 -15.78
C GLN A 160 21.74 -31.75 -17.02
N LYS A 161 21.56 -31.13 -18.19
CA LYS A 161 21.39 -31.84 -19.47
C LYS A 161 22.65 -32.62 -19.86
N THR A 162 23.86 -32.05 -19.71
CA THR A 162 25.10 -32.80 -20.02
C THR A 162 25.32 -33.96 -19.06
N VAL A 163 25.05 -33.78 -17.76
CA VAL A 163 25.10 -34.88 -16.76
C VAL A 163 24.08 -35.98 -17.06
N ALA A 164 22.86 -35.65 -17.50
CA ALA A 164 21.87 -36.63 -17.93
C ALA A 164 22.34 -37.42 -19.15
N ASN A 165 22.86 -36.75 -20.17
CA ASN A 165 23.40 -37.40 -21.38
C ASN A 165 24.58 -38.32 -21.06
N LEU A 166 25.51 -37.88 -20.20
CA LEU A 166 26.65 -38.70 -19.77
C LEU A 166 26.21 -39.95 -18.98
N ARG A 167 25.16 -39.86 -18.16
CA ARG A 167 24.56 -41.04 -17.50
C ARG A 167 23.95 -42.01 -18.50
N GLY A 168 23.29 -41.52 -19.55
CA GLY A 168 22.79 -42.35 -20.65
C GLY A 168 23.92 -43.12 -21.35
N ALA A 169 24.95 -42.40 -21.80
CA ALA A 169 26.13 -43.00 -22.44
C ALA A 169 26.88 -44.00 -21.53
N GLN A 170 26.89 -43.77 -20.20
CA GLN A 170 27.46 -44.72 -19.24
C GLN A 170 26.67 -46.04 -19.16
N VAL A 171 25.33 -45.98 -19.22
CA VAL A 171 24.47 -47.19 -19.26
C VAL A 171 24.66 -47.95 -20.58
N GLU A 172 24.74 -47.24 -21.70
CA GLU A 172 25.04 -47.85 -23.02
C GLU A 172 26.41 -48.53 -23.03
N PHE A 173 27.44 -47.89 -22.44
CA PHE A 173 28.79 -48.47 -22.32
C PHE A 173 28.81 -49.74 -21.47
N GLU A 174 28.16 -49.74 -20.30
CA GLU A 174 28.08 -50.95 -19.46
C GLU A 174 27.26 -52.06 -20.12
N SER A 175 26.23 -51.74 -20.91
CA SER A 175 25.50 -52.73 -21.73
C SER A 175 26.39 -53.36 -22.79
N LEU A 176 27.11 -52.55 -23.57
CA LEU A 176 28.04 -53.03 -24.60
C LEU A 176 29.16 -53.89 -24.00
N LYS A 177 29.64 -53.54 -22.81
CA LYS A 177 30.64 -54.30 -22.05
C LYS A 177 30.10 -55.69 -21.63
N ILE A 178 28.83 -55.79 -21.23
CA ILE A 178 28.16 -57.07 -20.95
C ILE A 178 28.04 -57.91 -22.24
N ASP A 179 27.60 -57.32 -23.35
CA ASP A 179 27.55 -58.02 -24.65
C ASP A 179 28.95 -58.51 -25.07
N CYS A 180 30.00 -57.70 -24.92
CA CYS A 180 31.39 -58.10 -25.17
C CYS A 180 31.84 -59.29 -24.30
N THR A 181 31.46 -59.34 -23.01
CA THR A 181 31.74 -60.52 -22.18
C THR A 181 30.98 -61.76 -22.65
N ARG A 182 29.69 -61.64 -23.02
CA ARG A 182 28.92 -62.78 -23.56
C ARG A 182 29.55 -63.33 -24.84
N TYR A 183 29.97 -62.47 -25.76
CA TYR A 183 30.64 -62.91 -26.99
C TYR A 183 32.02 -63.54 -26.73
N ALA A 184 32.75 -63.11 -25.70
CA ALA A 184 34.00 -63.75 -25.30
C ALA A 184 33.76 -65.17 -24.75
N ASP A 185 32.73 -65.36 -23.92
CA ASP A 185 32.32 -66.67 -23.39
C ASP A 185 31.82 -67.59 -24.52
N GLU A 186 31.04 -67.06 -25.47
CA GLU A 186 30.57 -67.80 -26.65
C GLU A 186 31.74 -68.26 -27.53
N ILE A 187 32.73 -67.39 -27.79
CA ILE A 187 33.97 -67.74 -28.50
C ILE A 187 34.76 -68.83 -27.75
N TYR A 188 34.84 -68.76 -26.42
CA TYR A 188 35.51 -69.79 -25.61
C TYR A 188 34.82 -71.15 -25.74
N MET A 189 33.50 -71.19 -25.64
CA MET A 189 32.70 -72.43 -25.80
C MET A 189 32.79 -73.00 -27.22
N LEU A 190 32.78 -72.15 -28.25
CA LEU A 190 32.98 -72.59 -29.65
C LEU A 190 34.37 -73.15 -29.89
N ASN A 191 35.42 -72.55 -29.32
CA ASN A 191 36.78 -73.10 -29.41
C ASN A 191 36.89 -74.47 -28.72
N ALA A 192 36.32 -74.63 -27.52
CA ALA A 192 36.28 -75.93 -26.83
C ALA A 192 35.56 -77.01 -27.65
N ALA A 193 34.44 -76.69 -28.29
CA ALA A 193 33.73 -77.60 -29.18
C ALA A 193 34.53 -77.94 -30.46
N ILE A 194 35.34 -77.00 -30.97
CA ILE A 194 36.27 -77.23 -32.08
C ILE A 194 37.41 -78.17 -31.65
N GLU A 195 37.96 -78.00 -30.45
CA GLU A 195 39.01 -78.88 -29.90
C GLU A 195 38.49 -80.31 -29.67
N GLU A 196 37.28 -80.47 -29.11
CA GLU A 196 36.63 -81.78 -28.97
C GLU A 196 36.35 -82.44 -30.33
N SER A 197 35.85 -81.67 -31.31
CA SER A 197 35.63 -82.13 -32.68
C SER A 197 36.92 -82.57 -33.37
N GLN A 198 38.03 -81.85 -33.16
CA GLN A 198 39.36 -82.25 -33.63
C GLN A 198 39.85 -83.53 -32.95
N LEU A 199 39.63 -83.69 -31.64
CA LEU A 199 39.99 -84.92 -30.91
C LEU A 199 39.20 -86.14 -31.44
N LEU A 200 37.89 -85.99 -31.63
CA LEU A 200 37.02 -87.02 -32.21
C LEU A 200 37.45 -87.38 -33.65
N LYS A 201 37.78 -86.37 -34.47
CA LYS A 201 38.35 -86.58 -35.81
C LYS A 201 39.65 -87.38 -35.76
N ASN A 202 40.59 -87.00 -34.89
CA ASN A 202 41.88 -87.68 -34.73
C ASN A 202 41.72 -89.14 -34.26
N ILE A 203 40.66 -89.45 -33.48
CA ILE A 203 40.32 -90.81 -33.08
C ILE A 203 39.74 -91.60 -34.27
N ALA A 204 38.81 -91.00 -35.03
CA ALA A 204 38.23 -91.63 -36.21
C ALA A 204 39.26 -91.90 -37.32
N GLU A 205 40.19 -90.97 -37.56
CA GLU A 205 41.29 -91.17 -38.52
C GLU A 205 42.19 -92.35 -38.11
N LYS A 206 42.56 -92.45 -36.82
CA LYS A 206 43.31 -93.61 -36.29
C LYS A 206 42.53 -94.92 -36.41
N GLN A 207 41.23 -94.93 -36.12
CA GLN A 207 40.40 -96.14 -36.28
C GLN A 207 40.33 -96.59 -37.75
N VAL A 208 40.34 -95.65 -38.71
CA VAL A 208 40.43 -95.96 -40.14
C VAL A 208 41.82 -96.48 -40.52
N GLU A 209 42.91 -95.92 -39.98
CA GLU A 209 44.27 -96.43 -40.16
C GLU A 209 44.44 -97.85 -39.60
N GLU A 210 43.96 -98.10 -38.37
CA GLU A 210 43.97 -99.41 -37.72
C GLU A 210 43.14 -100.44 -38.50
N ALA A 211 41.94 -100.07 -38.97
CA ALA A 211 41.11 -100.93 -39.81
C ALA A 211 41.75 -101.21 -41.18
N LEU A 212 42.44 -100.23 -41.78
CA LEU A 212 43.17 -100.40 -43.04
C LEU A 212 44.38 -101.33 -42.86
N LEU A 213 45.13 -101.18 -41.78
CA LEU A 213 46.23 -102.07 -41.41
C LEU A 213 45.74 -103.49 -41.13
N ALA A 214 44.62 -103.66 -40.41
CA ALA A 214 44.00 -104.95 -40.17
C ALA A 214 43.53 -105.60 -41.49
N ALA A 215 42.90 -104.84 -42.40
CA ALA A 215 42.50 -105.32 -43.72
C ALA A 215 43.71 -105.65 -44.62
N GLN A 216 44.82 -104.94 -44.50
CA GLN A 216 46.08 -105.30 -45.18
C GLN A 216 46.67 -106.58 -44.60
N GLN A 217 46.72 -106.74 -43.28
CA GLN A 217 47.18 -107.98 -42.64
C GLN A 217 46.28 -109.17 -43.02
N GLU A 218 44.96 -109.00 -43.05
CA GLU A 218 44.04 -110.04 -43.51
C GLU A 218 44.25 -110.36 -45.00
N ARG A 219 44.53 -109.35 -45.84
CA ARG A 219 44.89 -109.56 -47.25
C ARG A 219 46.22 -110.30 -47.41
N GLU A 220 47.22 -110.00 -46.59
CA GLU A 220 48.51 -110.68 -46.59
C GLU A 220 48.38 -112.13 -46.08
N GLN A 221 47.59 -112.36 -45.03
CA GLN A 221 47.22 -113.71 -44.57
C GLN A 221 46.43 -114.47 -45.63
N ARG A 222 45.43 -113.86 -46.27
CA ARG A 222 44.70 -114.46 -47.41
C ARG A 222 45.61 -114.72 -48.60
N LEU A 223 46.67 -113.93 -48.82
CA LEU A 223 47.68 -114.18 -49.86
C LEU A 223 48.69 -115.27 -49.45
N ALA A 224 49.00 -115.42 -48.17
CA ALA A 224 49.81 -116.52 -47.65
C ALA A 224 49.02 -117.84 -47.71
N MET A 225 47.82 -117.88 -47.14
CA MET A 225 46.87 -118.99 -47.28
C MET A 225 46.52 -119.25 -48.74
N LYS A 226 46.50 -118.24 -49.64
CA LYS A 226 46.39 -118.48 -51.09
C LYS A 226 47.66 -119.08 -51.68
N LYS A 227 48.87 -118.72 -51.28
CA LYS A 227 50.09 -119.40 -51.73
C LYS A 227 50.13 -120.86 -51.24
N GLU A 228 49.67 -121.11 -50.02
CA GLU A 228 49.52 -122.46 -49.47
C GLU A 228 48.41 -123.22 -50.22
N LEU A 229 47.26 -122.60 -50.46
CA LEU A 229 46.17 -123.16 -51.27
C LEU A 229 46.53 -123.30 -52.75
N ASP A 230 47.44 -122.50 -53.30
CA ASP A 230 47.95 -122.63 -54.67
C ASP A 230 49.11 -123.65 -54.72
N ALA A 231 49.79 -123.95 -53.62
CA ALA A 231 50.69 -125.10 -53.49
C ALA A 231 49.91 -126.41 -53.33
N VAL A 232 48.89 -126.40 -52.46
CA VAL A 232 47.90 -127.48 -52.32
C VAL A 232 47.13 -127.65 -53.63
N LYS A 233 46.75 -126.59 -54.35
CA LYS A 233 46.20 -126.69 -55.72
C LYS A 233 47.23 -127.03 -56.78
N ASN A 234 48.53 -126.84 -56.61
CA ASN A 234 49.49 -127.51 -57.48
C ASN A 234 49.54 -129.02 -57.22
N ALA A 235 49.01 -129.52 -56.08
CA ALA A 235 48.71 -130.93 -55.86
C ALA A 235 47.23 -131.32 -56.22
N GLU A 236 46.26 -130.40 -56.11
CA GLU A 236 44.83 -130.64 -56.37
C GLU A 236 44.35 -130.20 -57.77
N HIS A 237 45.18 -129.53 -58.58
CA HIS A 237 44.99 -129.39 -60.03
C HIS A 237 45.20 -130.74 -60.74
N LEU A 238 45.75 -131.74 -60.04
CA LEU A 238 45.68 -133.15 -60.42
C LEU A 238 44.36 -133.85 -59.99
N SER A 239 43.50 -133.21 -59.18
CA SER A 239 42.32 -133.87 -58.58
C SER A 239 40.97 -133.15 -58.70
N SER A 240 40.93 -131.84 -58.99
CA SER A 240 39.69 -131.03 -58.99
C SER A 240 39.59 -130.09 -60.19
N LEU A 241 39.58 -130.68 -61.38
CA LEU A 241 39.26 -130.04 -62.66
C LEU A 241 37.72 -130.05 -62.90
N THR A 242 36.93 -130.10 -61.83
CA THR A 242 35.66 -130.86 -61.85
C THR A 242 34.52 -130.31 -61.00
N ASP A 243 34.45 -129.00 -60.71
CA ASP A 243 33.14 -128.42 -60.35
C ASP A 243 32.96 -126.93 -60.69
N MET A 244 31.69 -126.51 -60.85
CA MET A 244 31.34 -125.34 -61.68
C MET A 244 30.07 -124.57 -61.21
N LEU A 245 30.09 -123.24 -61.41
CA LEU A 245 28.98 -122.43 -61.99
C LEU A 245 27.67 -122.10 -61.18
N MET A 246 27.58 -120.83 -60.72
CA MET A 246 26.41 -119.88 -60.80
C MET A 246 25.24 -119.77 -59.76
N GLY A 247 24.76 -118.51 -59.57
CA GLY A 247 23.52 -118.00 -58.90
C GLY A 247 23.66 -116.51 -58.47
N LEU A 248 22.74 -115.49 -58.54
CA LEU A 248 21.29 -115.27 -58.88
C LEU A 248 20.28 -115.31 -57.69
N GLU A 249 19.28 -114.41 -57.47
CA GLU A 249 18.88 -113.06 -58.03
C GLU A 249 17.72 -112.39 -57.17
N ARG A 250 17.28 -111.12 -57.45
CA ARG A 250 15.89 -110.50 -57.24
C ARG A 250 15.43 -110.02 -55.81
N LEU A 251 14.39 -109.17 -55.55
CA LEU A 251 13.42 -108.29 -56.31
C LEU A 251 12.60 -107.26 -55.42
N GLY A 252 11.99 -106.18 -56.01
CA GLY A 252 10.66 -105.52 -55.72
C GLY A 252 10.40 -104.67 -54.43
N GLU A 253 9.33 -103.85 -54.24
CA GLU A 253 8.35 -103.09 -55.10
C GLU A 253 7.51 -102.02 -54.26
N GLU A 254 6.36 -101.43 -54.73
CA GLU A 254 5.68 -100.15 -54.25
C GLU A 254 4.09 -100.20 -54.24
N PRO A 255 3.16 -99.15 -54.23
CA PRO A 255 3.06 -97.71 -53.78
C PRO A 255 1.67 -97.16 -53.18
N VAL A 256 1.53 -95.82 -52.92
CA VAL A 256 0.29 -94.89 -52.76
C VAL A 256 -0.80 -95.10 -51.62
N PRO A 257 -1.94 -94.31 -51.40
CA PRO A 257 -2.45 -92.92 -51.77
C PRO A 257 -3.33 -92.04 -50.75
N ALA A 258 -3.55 -90.73 -51.08
CA ALA A 258 -4.78 -89.83 -51.06
C ALA A 258 -5.59 -89.19 -49.83
N GLN A 259 -5.66 -87.82 -49.80
CA GLN A 259 -6.80 -86.80 -49.66
C GLN A 259 -7.91 -86.81 -48.53
N PRO A 260 -8.86 -85.80 -48.37
CA PRO A 260 -8.98 -84.33 -48.70
C PRO A 260 -9.68 -83.40 -47.61
N SER A 261 -9.95 -82.08 -47.86
CA SER A 261 -11.27 -81.34 -47.68
C SER A 261 -11.30 -79.81 -47.29
N ASN A 262 -12.44 -79.14 -47.64
CA ASN A 262 -13.10 -77.89 -47.14
C ASN A 262 -12.79 -76.44 -47.65
N ASP A 263 -13.75 -75.51 -47.44
CA ASP A 263 -14.07 -74.30 -48.28
C ASP A 263 -14.87 -73.17 -47.52
N LEU A 264 -15.12 -72.02 -48.19
CA LEU A 264 -16.28 -71.05 -48.09
C LEU A 264 -15.93 -69.53 -48.00
N PHE A 265 -16.74 -68.67 -48.66
CA PHE A 265 -16.64 -67.19 -48.77
C PHE A 265 -18.03 -66.51 -48.61
N SER A 266 -18.14 -65.17 -48.51
CA SER A 266 -19.39 -64.46 -48.09
C SER A 266 -19.93 -63.35 -49.03
N GLU A 267 -21.19 -62.94 -48.83
CA GLU A 267 -22.09 -62.23 -49.77
C GLU A 267 -22.14 -60.67 -49.66
N LEU A 268 -22.81 -60.01 -50.63
CA LEU A 268 -23.16 -58.57 -50.58
C LEU A 268 -24.39 -58.19 -51.47
N GLN A 269 -25.08 -57.10 -51.07
CA GLN A 269 -26.01 -56.20 -51.82
C GLN A 269 -27.54 -56.45 -51.85
N GLY A 270 -28.30 -55.36 -51.63
CA GLY A 270 -29.73 -55.23 -51.95
C GLY A 270 -30.42 -53.96 -51.39
N SER A 271 -31.14 -53.22 -52.25
CA SER A 271 -32.10 -52.12 -51.98
C SER A 271 -31.58 -50.73 -51.49
N THR A 272 -31.96 -49.66 -52.21
CA THR A 272 -31.63 -48.25 -51.88
C THR A 272 -32.71 -47.18 -52.16
N ASP A 273 -33.77 -47.44 -52.94
CA ASP A 273 -34.62 -46.35 -53.49
C ASP A 273 -35.67 -45.77 -52.53
N GLU A 274 -36.23 -46.56 -51.59
CA GLU A 274 -37.35 -46.11 -50.74
C GLU A 274 -37.00 -44.86 -49.90
N LYS A 275 -35.78 -44.83 -49.34
CA LYS A 275 -35.32 -43.80 -48.40
C LYS A 275 -35.13 -42.43 -49.04
N LEU A 276 -34.93 -42.34 -50.36
CA LEU A 276 -34.71 -41.05 -51.02
C LEU A 276 -35.96 -40.17 -50.93
N ARG A 277 -37.13 -40.79 -51.10
CA ARG A 277 -38.43 -40.10 -51.16
C ARG A 277 -38.94 -39.62 -49.80
N GLU A 278 -38.63 -40.37 -48.74
CA GLU A 278 -38.89 -39.94 -47.36
C GLU A 278 -38.09 -38.69 -46.99
N LEU A 279 -36.82 -38.62 -47.42
CA LEU A 279 -35.93 -37.48 -47.16
C LEU A 279 -36.36 -36.20 -47.90
N GLU A 280 -36.94 -36.31 -49.10
CA GLU A 280 -37.48 -35.14 -49.81
C GLU A 280 -38.74 -34.57 -49.13
N ALA A 281 -39.64 -35.42 -48.65
CA ALA A 281 -40.81 -34.96 -47.89
C ALA A 281 -40.40 -34.31 -46.55
N ALA A 282 -39.39 -34.87 -45.87
CA ALA A 282 -38.84 -34.29 -44.64
C ALA A 282 -38.16 -32.93 -44.87
N ARG A 283 -37.45 -32.76 -46.00
CA ARG A 283 -36.84 -31.48 -46.40
C ARG A 283 -37.87 -30.36 -46.50
N ASP A 284 -38.98 -30.61 -47.19
CA ASP A 284 -39.96 -29.57 -47.49
C ASP A 284 -40.74 -29.13 -46.23
N GLY A 285 -41.06 -30.08 -45.34
CA GLY A 285 -41.64 -29.76 -44.02
C GLY A 285 -40.70 -28.93 -43.13
N LEU A 286 -39.41 -29.28 -43.08
CA LEU A 286 -38.39 -28.49 -42.38
C LEU A 286 -38.25 -27.08 -42.96
N GLN A 287 -38.40 -26.92 -44.29
CA GLN A 287 -38.28 -25.62 -44.95
C GLN A 287 -39.47 -24.68 -44.67
N GLU A 288 -40.64 -25.21 -44.34
CA GLU A 288 -41.78 -24.42 -43.84
C GLU A 288 -41.58 -24.04 -42.36
N GLU A 289 -41.16 -25.00 -41.52
CA GLU A 289 -40.87 -24.77 -40.10
C GLU A 289 -39.72 -23.75 -39.87
N VAL A 290 -38.80 -23.60 -40.83
CA VAL A 290 -37.80 -22.51 -40.84
C VAL A 290 -38.45 -21.14 -41.03
N LYS A 291 -39.37 -20.98 -41.99
CA LYS A 291 -40.01 -19.67 -42.29
C LYS A 291 -40.82 -19.13 -41.11
N ASP A 292 -41.53 -20.01 -40.41
CA ASP A 292 -42.29 -19.60 -39.22
C ASP A 292 -41.36 -19.15 -38.08
N ARG A 293 -40.18 -19.78 -37.92
CA ARG A 293 -39.15 -19.32 -36.98
C ARG A 293 -38.50 -17.99 -37.42
N GLU A 294 -38.25 -17.80 -38.72
CA GLU A 294 -37.75 -16.53 -39.25
C GLU A 294 -38.74 -15.39 -38.95
N LYS A 295 -40.03 -15.62 -39.17
CA LYS A 295 -41.10 -14.65 -38.88
C LYS A 295 -41.23 -14.34 -37.38
N ALA A 296 -41.21 -15.37 -36.53
CA ALA A 296 -41.25 -15.17 -35.07
C ALA A 296 -40.04 -14.35 -34.56
N ALA A 297 -38.85 -14.56 -35.13
CA ALA A 297 -37.66 -13.78 -34.80
C ALA A 297 -37.80 -12.30 -35.21
N VAL A 298 -38.42 -12.02 -36.37
CA VAL A 298 -38.73 -10.65 -36.83
C VAL A 298 -39.65 -9.93 -35.85
N GLU A 299 -40.74 -10.58 -35.41
CA GLU A 299 -41.72 -9.99 -34.49
C GLU A 299 -41.10 -9.65 -33.12
N VAL A 300 -40.30 -10.57 -32.55
CA VAL A 300 -39.60 -10.36 -31.27
C VAL A 300 -38.61 -9.20 -31.34
N ILE A 301 -37.73 -9.18 -32.35
CA ILE A 301 -36.68 -8.15 -32.45
C ILE A 301 -37.28 -6.78 -32.79
N SER A 302 -38.33 -6.71 -33.61
CA SER A 302 -39.10 -5.49 -33.84
C SER A 302 -39.67 -4.90 -32.54
N SER A 303 -40.25 -5.74 -31.66
CA SER A 303 -40.76 -5.31 -30.35
C SER A 303 -39.65 -4.78 -29.42
N ILE A 304 -38.46 -5.39 -29.46
CA ILE A 304 -37.31 -4.92 -28.66
C ILE A 304 -36.75 -3.60 -29.23
N MET A 305 -36.60 -3.46 -30.55
CA MET A 305 -36.18 -2.21 -31.20
C MET A 305 -37.12 -1.05 -30.87
N GLN A 306 -38.44 -1.30 -30.86
CA GLN A 306 -39.44 -0.30 -30.46
C GLN A 306 -39.26 0.14 -28.99
N ARG A 307 -39.03 -0.81 -28.07
CA ARG A 307 -38.78 -0.51 -26.64
C ARG A 307 -37.45 0.21 -26.40
N LEU A 308 -36.43 -0.05 -27.22
CA LEU A 308 -35.13 0.64 -27.20
C LEU A 308 -35.12 1.95 -28.00
N ASN A 309 -36.27 2.34 -28.60
CA ASN A 309 -36.45 3.54 -29.42
C ASN A 309 -35.46 3.62 -30.61
N ILE A 310 -35.20 2.47 -31.24
CA ILE A 310 -34.33 2.34 -32.42
C ILE A 310 -35.20 2.44 -33.69
N ASN A 311 -35.22 3.63 -34.30
CA ASN A 311 -36.05 3.88 -35.49
C ASN A 311 -35.52 3.16 -36.73
N TYR A 312 -36.32 2.26 -37.29
CA TYR A 312 -36.14 1.67 -38.62
C TYR A 312 -37.38 1.96 -39.48
N ALA A 313 -37.18 2.27 -40.77
CA ALA A 313 -38.21 2.87 -41.63
C ALA A 313 -38.59 2.03 -42.86
N GLY A 314 -38.18 0.76 -42.90
CA GLY A 314 -38.57 -0.20 -43.95
C GLY A 314 -39.20 -1.47 -43.38
N GLU A 315 -39.58 -2.39 -44.25
CA GLU A 315 -39.95 -3.75 -43.82
C GLU A 315 -38.72 -4.50 -43.28
N LEU A 316 -38.92 -5.27 -42.20
CA LEU A 316 -37.88 -6.06 -41.55
C LEU A 316 -37.90 -7.48 -42.12
N ASP A 317 -37.01 -7.79 -43.06
CA ASP A 317 -36.72 -9.19 -43.45
C ASP A 317 -35.80 -9.87 -42.42
N PHE A 318 -35.73 -11.20 -42.46
CA PHE A 318 -34.92 -11.98 -41.50
C PHE A 318 -33.41 -11.65 -41.57
N ARG A 319 -32.89 -11.16 -42.71
CA ARG A 319 -31.48 -10.76 -42.84
C ARG A 319 -31.21 -9.41 -42.18
N HIS A 320 -32.10 -8.43 -42.35
CA HIS A 320 -32.03 -7.16 -41.62
C HIS A 320 -32.18 -7.40 -40.12
N VAL A 321 -33.09 -8.28 -39.71
CA VAL A 321 -33.28 -8.65 -38.30
C VAL A 321 -32.05 -9.35 -37.72
N ARG A 322 -31.41 -10.25 -38.46
CA ARG A 322 -30.12 -10.86 -38.06
C ARG A 322 -29.02 -9.81 -37.85
N GLN A 323 -29.00 -8.74 -38.65
CA GLN A 323 -28.03 -7.64 -38.53
C GLN A 323 -28.36 -6.66 -37.38
N GLN A 324 -29.64 -6.31 -37.20
CA GLN A 324 -30.09 -5.42 -36.12
C GLN A 324 -30.03 -6.09 -34.74
N LYS A 325 -30.13 -7.43 -34.68
CA LYS A 325 -29.98 -8.22 -33.45
C LYS A 325 -28.67 -7.92 -32.71
N ASP A 326 -27.55 -7.76 -33.42
CA ASP A 326 -26.26 -7.42 -32.79
C ASP A 326 -26.27 -5.99 -32.22
N VAL A 327 -26.82 -5.01 -32.97
CA VAL A 327 -26.99 -3.61 -32.49
C VAL A 327 -27.90 -3.52 -31.25
N VAL A 328 -28.95 -4.34 -31.21
CA VAL A 328 -29.87 -4.46 -30.06
C VAL A 328 -29.16 -5.05 -28.85
N LEU A 329 -28.38 -6.12 -29.03
CA LEU A 329 -27.59 -6.74 -27.96
C LEU A 329 -26.54 -5.76 -27.43
N ASP A 330 -25.74 -5.13 -28.30
CA ASP A 330 -24.77 -4.10 -27.91
C ASP A 330 -25.43 -2.99 -27.09
N ARG A 331 -26.62 -2.51 -27.50
CA ARG A 331 -27.31 -1.43 -26.78
C ARG A 331 -27.81 -1.87 -25.40
N LEU A 332 -28.25 -3.11 -25.24
CA LEU A 332 -28.61 -3.69 -23.94
C LEU A 332 -27.37 -3.86 -23.05
N ASP A 333 -26.26 -4.35 -23.63
CA ASP A 333 -24.98 -4.52 -22.94
C ASP A 333 -24.42 -3.20 -22.39
N HIS A 334 -24.52 -2.11 -23.16
CA HIS A 334 -24.12 -0.77 -22.70
C HIS A 334 -25.00 -0.24 -21.56
N LEU A 335 -26.30 -0.57 -21.55
CA LEU A 335 -27.21 -0.18 -20.47
C LEU A 335 -26.97 -1.01 -19.19
N LEU A 336 -26.65 -2.30 -19.33
CA LEU A 336 -26.26 -3.17 -18.20
C LEU A 336 -24.91 -2.77 -17.59
N LYS A 337 -23.94 -2.34 -18.41
CA LYS A 337 -22.58 -2.03 -17.95
C LYS A 337 -22.40 -0.58 -17.48
N GLY A 338 -23.30 0.33 -17.82
CA GLY A 338 -23.10 1.78 -17.64
C GLY A 338 -22.98 2.25 -16.19
N ASP A 339 -23.90 1.82 -15.32
CA ASP A 339 -23.96 2.28 -13.93
C ASP A 339 -23.16 1.38 -12.96
N ASP A 340 -23.35 0.05 -13.03
CA ASP A 340 -22.70 -0.90 -12.11
C ASP A 340 -21.17 -0.89 -12.25
N ALA A 341 -20.60 -0.90 -13.46
CA ALA A 341 -19.14 -0.92 -13.63
C ALA A 341 -18.46 0.32 -13.04
N ASN A 342 -19.16 1.46 -12.99
CA ASN A 342 -18.68 2.67 -12.33
C ASN A 342 -18.87 2.62 -10.81
N ALA A 343 -19.86 1.89 -10.28
CA ALA A 343 -20.00 1.63 -8.85
C ALA A 343 -18.92 0.63 -8.37
N ASP A 344 -18.81 -0.53 -9.01
CA ASP A 344 -17.84 -1.58 -8.70
C ASP A 344 -16.40 -1.05 -8.73
N LYS A 345 -16.04 -0.26 -9.74
CA LYS A 345 -14.72 0.35 -9.80
C LYS A 345 -14.44 1.25 -8.58
N ARG A 346 -15.39 2.11 -8.19
CA ARG A 346 -15.22 2.98 -7.00
C ARG A 346 -15.10 2.16 -5.72
N VAL A 347 -15.82 1.04 -5.59
CA VAL A 347 -15.69 0.11 -4.45
C VAL A 347 -14.33 -0.60 -4.46
N HIS A 348 -13.81 -0.98 -5.64
CA HIS A 348 -12.50 -1.59 -5.79
C HIS A 348 -11.36 -0.61 -5.45
N ASP A 349 -11.42 0.62 -5.98
CA ASP A 349 -10.47 1.70 -5.69
C ASP A 349 -10.45 1.99 -4.17
N GLN A 350 -11.63 2.11 -3.53
CA GLN A 350 -11.74 2.28 -2.07
C GLN A 350 -11.18 1.11 -1.26
N LYS A 351 -11.35 -0.14 -1.72
CA LYS A 351 -10.72 -1.31 -1.07
C LYS A 351 -9.19 -1.27 -1.20
N ALA A 352 -8.65 -0.81 -2.33
CA ALA A 352 -7.19 -0.67 -2.51
C ALA A 352 -6.59 0.40 -1.58
N ASP A 353 -7.28 1.54 -1.41
CA ASP A 353 -6.90 2.58 -0.44
C ASP A 353 -6.93 2.04 0.99
N ILE A 354 -8.01 1.36 1.40
CA ILE A 354 -8.13 0.75 2.74
C ILE A 354 -7.03 -0.30 2.96
N ARG A 355 -6.73 -1.16 1.98
CA ARG A 355 -5.63 -2.13 2.05
C ARG A 355 -4.28 -1.45 2.31
N THR A 356 -4.01 -0.36 1.58
CA THR A 356 -2.76 0.40 1.70
C THR A 356 -2.63 1.04 3.09
N LEU A 357 -3.72 1.62 3.61
CA LEU A 357 -3.77 2.19 4.95
C LEU A 357 -3.63 1.13 6.06
N LEU A 358 -4.25 -0.05 5.90
CA LEU A 358 -4.12 -1.17 6.84
C LEU A 358 -2.70 -1.71 6.90
N LEU A 359 -2.06 -1.92 5.74
CA LEU A 359 -0.66 -2.34 5.67
C LEU A 359 0.28 -1.35 6.35
N PHE A 360 0.13 -0.05 6.06
CA PHE A 360 0.94 1.00 6.68
C PHE A 360 0.71 1.11 8.19
N ALA A 361 -0.55 1.07 8.65
CA ALA A 361 -0.86 1.11 10.08
C ALA A 361 -0.32 -0.13 10.82
N GLY A 362 -0.40 -1.30 10.20
CA GLY A 362 0.17 -2.54 10.71
C GLY A 362 1.70 -2.50 10.80
N GLU A 363 2.37 -1.99 9.77
CA GLU A 363 3.83 -1.80 9.75
C GLU A 363 4.28 -0.90 10.91
N LYS A 364 3.58 0.21 11.16
CA LYS A 364 3.88 1.11 12.29
C LYS A 364 3.56 0.49 13.65
N ALA A 365 2.52 -0.33 13.76
CA ALA A 365 2.22 -1.07 14.99
C ALA A 365 3.32 -2.10 15.31
N ALA A 366 3.75 -2.89 14.31
CA ALA A 366 4.83 -3.87 14.46
C ALA A 366 6.19 -3.21 14.75
N GLN A 367 6.50 -2.06 14.13
CA GLN A 367 7.70 -1.26 14.45
C GLN A 367 7.66 -0.69 15.87
N LEU A 368 6.50 -0.22 16.34
CA LEU A 368 6.33 0.23 17.73
C LEU A 368 6.54 -0.93 18.72
N ALA A 369 5.99 -2.10 18.44
CA ALA A 369 6.15 -3.29 19.27
C ALA A 369 7.62 -3.79 19.30
N ALA A 370 8.33 -3.77 18.16
CA ALA A 370 9.76 -4.07 18.10
C ALA A 370 10.61 -3.05 18.90
N ALA A 371 10.29 -1.76 18.82
CA ALA A 371 10.95 -0.73 19.62
C ALA A 371 10.71 -0.91 21.14
N GLN A 372 9.53 -1.40 21.53
CA GLN A 372 9.25 -1.79 22.91
C GLN A 372 10.08 -3.00 23.35
N ASP A 373 10.23 -4.03 22.51
CA ASP A 373 11.11 -5.17 22.80
C ASP A 373 12.57 -4.73 23.01
N ALA A 374 13.09 -3.84 22.14
CA ALA A 374 14.44 -3.31 22.27
C ALA A 374 14.64 -2.52 23.58
N MET A 375 13.67 -1.69 23.99
CA MET A 375 13.71 -1.01 25.29
C MET A 375 13.65 -2.00 26.47
N ILE A 376 12.88 -3.09 26.34
CA ILE A 376 12.82 -4.16 27.34
C ILE A 376 14.17 -4.89 27.42
N GLN A 377 14.80 -5.18 26.29
CA GLN A 377 16.11 -5.84 26.23
C GLN A 377 17.19 -5.02 26.95
N VAL A 378 17.28 -3.72 26.65
CA VAL A 378 18.22 -2.80 27.31
C VAL A 378 17.93 -2.70 28.81
N SER A 379 16.65 -2.69 29.20
CA SER A 379 16.25 -2.63 30.61
C SER A 379 16.60 -3.92 31.38
N ASP A 380 16.48 -5.10 30.76
CA ASP A 380 16.89 -6.38 31.36
C ASP A 380 18.42 -6.46 31.46
N GLN A 381 19.17 -6.00 30.45
CA GLN A 381 20.64 -5.89 30.52
C GLN A 381 21.08 -4.95 31.65
N LEU A 382 20.46 -3.79 31.80
CA LEU A 382 20.73 -2.86 32.92
C LEU A 382 20.44 -3.50 34.28
N PHE A 383 19.37 -4.30 34.40
CA PHE A 383 19.08 -5.05 35.62
C PHE A 383 20.08 -6.19 35.89
N GLN A 384 20.55 -6.88 34.85
CA GLN A 384 21.62 -7.88 34.98
C GLN A 384 22.92 -7.24 35.49
N PHE A 385 23.33 -6.09 34.94
CA PHE A 385 24.49 -5.34 35.45
C PHE A 385 24.29 -4.84 36.89
N TYR A 386 23.12 -4.28 37.23
CA TYR A 386 22.79 -3.89 38.60
C TYR A 386 22.91 -5.08 39.57
N SER A 387 22.34 -6.23 39.21
CA SER A 387 22.37 -7.44 40.02
C SER A 387 23.80 -7.94 40.25
N GLN A 388 24.66 -7.92 39.22
CA GLN A 388 26.08 -8.26 39.35
C GLN A 388 26.82 -7.30 40.28
N ILE A 389 26.58 -5.99 40.18
CA ILE A 389 27.21 -4.98 41.05
C ILE A 389 26.79 -5.19 42.51
N VAL A 390 25.49 -5.38 42.77
CA VAL A 390 24.93 -5.63 44.10
C VAL A 390 25.49 -6.92 44.71
N GLN A 391 25.54 -8.01 43.92
CA GLN A 391 26.09 -9.29 44.35
C GLN A 391 27.59 -9.20 44.67
N ASN A 392 28.38 -8.51 43.83
CA ASN A 392 29.81 -8.27 44.06
C ASN A 392 30.10 -7.40 45.29
N GLN A 393 29.13 -6.61 45.76
CA GLN A 393 29.21 -5.81 46.98
C GLN A 393 28.65 -6.52 48.22
N GLY A 394 28.09 -7.73 48.08
CA GLY A 394 27.46 -8.46 49.19
C GLY A 394 26.16 -7.82 49.70
N LEU A 395 25.51 -6.98 48.87
CA LEU A 395 24.26 -6.31 49.19
C LEU A 395 23.06 -7.09 48.63
N THR A 396 21.85 -6.73 49.07
CA THR A 396 20.58 -7.25 48.54
C THR A 396 19.93 -6.23 47.62
N SER A 397 19.40 -6.67 46.47
CA SER A 397 18.69 -5.81 45.50
C SER A 397 17.53 -5.05 46.14
N GLU A 398 17.37 -3.78 45.77
CA GLU A 398 16.28 -2.95 46.28
C GLU A 398 14.90 -3.42 45.78
N LYS A 399 13.88 -3.35 46.65
CA LYS A 399 12.49 -3.72 46.32
C LYS A 399 11.92 -2.89 45.16
N SER A 400 12.25 -1.61 45.11
CA SER A 400 11.98 -0.68 44.01
C SER A 400 12.42 -1.24 42.64
N VAL A 401 13.65 -1.75 42.55
CA VAL A 401 14.21 -2.31 41.32
C VAL A 401 13.53 -3.64 40.98
N ILE A 402 13.24 -4.49 41.97
CA ILE A 402 12.49 -5.74 41.77
C ILE A 402 11.07 -5.46 41.24
N GLU A 403 10.38 -4.44 41.76
CA GLU A 403 9.06 -4.01 41.26
C GLU A 403 9.12 -3.49 39.81
N ILE A 404 10.16 -2.71 39.46
CA ILE A 404 10.41 -2.25 38.08
C ILE A 404 10.61 -3.45 37.14
N VAL A 405 11.42 -4.44 37.53
CA VAL A 405 11.67 -5.66 36.73
C VAL A 405 10.43 -6.52 36.59
N ASN A 406 9.61 -6.64 37.64
CA ASN A 406 8.33 -7.35 37.56
C ASN A 406 7.37 -6.66 36.57
N LYS A 407 7.33 -5.33 36.55
CA LYS A 407 6.55 -4.55 35.56
C LYS A 407 7.13 -4.68 34.15
N LEU A 408 8.46 -4.69 34.00
CA LEU A 408 9.14 -4.93 32.72
C LEU A 408 8.78 -6.32 32.15
N ARG A 409 8.78 -7.35 33.02
CA ARG A 409 8.36 -8.72 32.70
C ARG A 409 6.86 -8.87 32.46
N GLN A 410 6.03 -7.90 32.87
CA GLN A 410 4.62 -7.83 32.49
C GLN A 410 4.49 -7.22 31.09
N LEU A 411 5.10 -6.05 30.83
CA LEU A 411 5.10 -5.40 29.52
C LEU A 411 5.63 -6.32 28.41
N ALA A 412 6.69 -7.10 28.70
CA ALA A 412 7.18 -8.12 27.77
C ALA A 412 6.15 -9.21 27.45
N ARG A 413 5.34 -9.65 28.42
CA ARG A 413 4.27 -10.63 28.20
C ARG A 413 3.06 -10.04 27.48
N GLU A 414 2.81 -8.74 27.64
CA GLU A 414 1.76 -8.01 26.92
C GLU A 414 2.16 -7.71 25.47
N ASN A 415 3.45 -7.47 25.21
CA ASN A 415 4.02 -7.24 23.88
C ASN A 415 4.33 -8.53 23.10
N ALA A 416 4.50 -9.68 23.79
CA ALA A 416 4.84 -10.97 23.20
C ALA A 416 3.67 -11.61 22.44
N GLU A 417 3.51 -11.20 21.19
CA GLU A 417 2.58 -11.80 20.24
C GLU A 417 3.00 -13.26 19.93
N ASP A 418 2.06 -14.19 20.14
CA ASP A 418 2.17 -15.63 19.93
C ASP A 418 3.38 -16.34 20.56
N LEU A 419 3.78 -15.92 21.77
CA LEU A 419 4.41 -16.88 22.68
C LEU A 419 3.39 -18.01 22.96
N PRO A 420 3.73 -19.30 22.74
CA PRO A 420 2.91 -20.37 23.28
C PRO A 420 2.79 -20.19 24.79
N LYS A 421 1.69 -20.64 25.40
CA LYS A 421 1.46 -20.57 26.85
C LYS A 421 2.38 -21.53 27.60
N VAL A 422 3.68 -21.27 27.58
CA VAL A 422 4.67 -21.79 28.53
C VAL A 422 4.23 -21.26 29.87
N SER A 423 3.55 -22.14 30.62
CA SER A 423 3.06 -21.83 31.94
C SER A 423 4.26 -21.69 32.87
N LEU A 424 4.79 -20.47 32.97
CA LEU A 424 5.61 -20.03 34.10
C LEU A 424 4.69 -19.99 35.33
N VAL A 425 4.39 -21.19 35.82
CA VAL A 425 3.71 -21.42 37.08
C VAL A 425 4.58 -20.82 38.19
N ASP A 426 3.89 -20.28 39.18
CA ASP A 426 4.45 -19.73 40.39
C ASP A 426 5.17 -20.82 41.21
N GLU A 427 6.47 -21.05 40.95
CA GLU A 427 7.34 -21.88 41.80
C GLU A 427 7.99 -21.07 42.92
N GLY A 428 7.14 -20.37 43.67
CA GLY A 428 7.49 -19.82 44.99
C GLY A 428 7.46 -20.88 46.09
N VAL A 429 8.34 -21.89 46.04
CA VAL A 429 8.59 -22.80 47.18
C VAL A 429 10.09 -23.07 47.33
N GLU A 430 10.61 -22.91 48.54
CA GLU A 430 11.99 -23.23 48.89
C GLU A 430 12.23 -24.75 48.92
N SER A 431 13.34 -25.21 48.35
CA SER A 431 13.97 -26.48 48.73
C SER A 431 15.48 -26.36 48.60
N GLY A 432 16.19 -26.49 49.71
CA GLY A 432 17.62 -26.21 49.77
C GLY A 432 18.48 -27.39 49.35
N THR A 433 19.16 -27.26 48.22
CA THR A 433 20.50 -27.84 47.98
C THR A 433 21.33 -26.84 47.19
N GLU A 434 22.63 -26.77 47.50
CA GLU A 434 23.55 -25.81 46.88
C GLU A 434 23.89 -26.19 45.43
N THR A 435 24.53 -25.26 44.72
CA THR A 435 24.92 -25.37 43.30
C THR A 435 23.78 -25.50 42.30
N ASP A 436 23.07 -24.39 42.06
CA ASP A 436 22.60 -24.13 40.70
C ASP A 436 22.73 -22.65 40.31
N THR A 437 22.99 -22.39 39.03
CA THR A 437 23.25 -21.04 38.53
C THR A 437 21.97 -20.22 38.48
N SER A 438 21.76 -19.35 39.48
CA SER A 438 20.67 -18.36 39.53
C SER A 438 20.84 -17.20 38.53
N GLY A 439 21.34 -17.49 37.32
CA GLY A 439 21.37 -16.53 36.23
C GLY A 439 19.95 -16.08 35.93
N ALA A 440 19.73 -14.76 35.94
CA ALA A 440 18.44 -14.18 35.60
C ALA A 440 18.08 -14.58 34.16
N LYS A 441 17.18 -15.57 34.02
CA LYS A 441 16.71 -16.04 32.72
C LYS A 441 16.17 -14.83 31.95
N GLY A 442 16.87 -14.48 30.88
CA GLY A 442 16.62 -13.25 30.11
C GLY A 442 15.19 -13.22 29.57
N ILE A 443 14.63 -12.03 29.45
CA ILE A 443 13.26 -11.85 29.00
C ILE A 443 13.13 -12.35 27.55
N PRO A 444 12.21 -13.28 27.24
CA PRO A 444 11.94 -13.69 25.86
C PRO A 444 11.23 -12.56 25.11
N LEU A 445 11.72 -12.24 23.91
CA LEU A 445 11.24 -11.17 23.04
C LEU A 445 10.87 -11.76 21.67
N ASN A 446 9.93 -11.14 20.95
CA ASN A 446 9.56 -11.59 19.61
C ASN A 446 10.40 -10.89 18.54
N SER A 447 11.24 -11.66 17.84
CA SER A 447 12.15 -11.18 16.78
C SER A 447 11.60 -11.36 15.35
N ASP A 448 10.36 -11.84 15.17
CA ASP A 448 9.70 -11.96 13.85
C ASP A 448 8.26 -11.42 13.92
N ARG A 449 8.10 -10.10 13.72
CA ARG A 449 6.80 -9.44 13.86
C ARG A 449 6.04 -9.35 12.54
N ALA A 450 4.81 -9.84 12.55
CA ALA A 450 3.87 -9.72 11.45
C ALA A 450 3.42 -8.27 11.26
N VAL A 451 3.39 -7.80 10.00
CA VAL A 451 2.80 -6.50 9.65
C VAL A 451 1.33 -6.45 10.05
N LEU A 452 0.59 -7.56 9.85
CA LEU A 452 -0.81 -7.72 10.27
C LEU A 452 -0.92 -8.77 11.38
N ALA A 453 -0.44 -8.41 12.58
CA ALA A 453 -0.48 -9.29 13.74
C ALA A 453 -1.93 -9.58 14.23
N PRO A 454 -2.23 -10.76 14.82
CA PRO A 454 -3.58 -11.09 15.30
C PRO A 454 -4.12 -10.16 16.40
N SER A 455 -3.22 -9.53 17.15
CA SER A 455 -3.42 -8.41 18.06
C SER A 455 -4.01 -7.18 17.35
N PHE A 456 -3.29 -6.68 16.34
CA PHE A 456 -3.65 -5.52 15.52
C PHE A 456 -4.98 -5.75 14.77
N ILE A 457 -5.15 -6.92 14.15
CA ILE A 457 -6.40 -7.30 13.48
C ILE A 457 -7.59 -7.21 14.45
N ARG A 458 -7.43 -7.71 15.68
CA ARG A 458 -8.46 -7.71 16.73
C ARG A 458 -8.80 -6.32 17.29
N ASP A 459 -7.89 -5.35 17.26
CA ASP A 459 -8.19 -3.95 17.60
C ASP A 459 -8.88 -3.23 16.44
N VAL A 460 -8.43 -3.47 15.20
CA VAL A 460 -8.83 -2.68 14.03
C VAL A 460 -10.10 -3.20 13.35
N ASP A 461 -10.37 -4.51 13.27
CA ASP A 461 -11.62 -5.05 12.71
C ASP A 461 -12.89 -4.42 13.37
N PRO A 462 -13.00 -4.29 14.71
CA PRO A 462 -14.14 -3.63 15.36
C PRO A 462 -14.28 -2.13 15.02
N ARG A 463 -13.24 -1.50 14.46
CA ARG A 463 -13.19 -0.08 14.12
C ARG A 463 -13.51 0.15 12.63
N LEU A 464 -13.56 -0.91 11.82
CA LEU A 464 -13.98 -0.86 10.42
C LEU A 464 -15.50 -1.13 10.32
N SER A 465 -16.26 -0.13 9.86
CA SER A 465 -17.73 -0.23 9.76
C SER A 465 -18.25 -0.81 8.45
N SER A 466 -17.38 -0.96 7.43
CA SER A 466 -17.76 -1.26 6.04
C SER A 466 -17.14 -2.53 5.45
N CYS A 467 -16.12 -3.10 6.08
CA CYS A 467 -15.39 -4.28 5.65
C CYS A 467 -14.58 -4.85 6.83
N LYS A 468 -14.14 -6.10 6.74
CA LYS A 468 -13.11 -6.66 7.62
C LYS A 468 -11.75 -6.61 6.93
N ILE A 469 -10.67 -6.66 7.70
CA ILE A 469 -9.30 -6.76 7.18
C ILE A 469 -9.17 -7.96 6.23
N ALA A 470 -9.75 -9.11 6.60
CA ALA A 470 -9.76 -10.33 5.78
C ALA A 470 -10.52 -10.20 4.44
N ASP A 471 -11.37 -9.19 4.24
CA ASP A 471 -12.10 -8.94 2.99
C ASP A 471 -11.33 -8.02 2.01
N VAL A 472 -10.11 -7.61 2.40
CA VAL A 472 -9.34 -6.50 1.82
C VAL A 472 -7.87 -6.84 1.63
N VAL A 473 -7.23 -7.57 2.55
CA VAL A 473 -5.82 -7.98 2.48
C VAL A 473 -5.69 -9.39 1.88
N SER A 474 -4.60 -9.66 1.15
CA SER A 474 -4.32 -11.01 0.62
C SER A 474 -3.45 -11.84 1.57
N GLU A 475 -3.36 -13.15 1.33
CA GLU A 475 -2.57 -14.06 2.18
C GLU A 475 -1.07 -13.68 2.25
N SER A 476 -0.55 -13.06 1.18
CA SER A 476 0.78 -12.42 1.14
C SER A 476 0.99 -11.37 2.24
N ASP A 477 -0.05 -10.61 2.55
CA ASP A 477 0.01 -9.43 3.42
C ASP A 477 0.05 -9.88 4.89
N LEU A 478 -0.73 -10.93 5.21
CA LEU A 478 -0.69 -11.62 6.51
C LEU A 478 0.65 -12.33 6.76
N ARG A 479 1.33 -12.73 5.67
CA ARG A 479 2.67 -13.32 5.70
C ARG A 479 3.79 -12.28 5.74
N GLN A 480 3.52 -11.01 5.49
CA GLN A 480 4.52 -9.95 5.53
C GLN A 480 5.07 -9.77 6.96
N ARG A 481 6.37 -9.51 7.05
CA ARG A 481 7.12 -9.30 8.29
C ARG A 481 7.82 -7.95 8.28
N VAL A 482 7.98 -7.36 9.45
CA VAL A 482 8.90 -6.23 9.66
C VAL A 482 10.29 -6.81 9.90
N LEU A 483 11.23 -6.50 9.00
CA LEU A 483 12.65 -6.67 9.27
C LEU A 483 13.07 -5.59 10.30
N THR A 484 13.62 -6.04 11.42
CA THR A 484 14.04 -5.21 12.58
C THR A 484 15.55 -5.22 12.75
#